data_AF-A0A4P2R364-F1
#
_entry.id   AF-A0A4P2R364-F1
#
_cell.length_a   1.000
_cell.length_b   1.000
_cell.length_c   1.000
_cell.angle_alpha   90.00
_cell.angle_beta   90.00
_cell.angle_gamma   90.00
#
_symmetry.space_group_name_H-M   'P 1'
#
loop_
_entity.id
_entity.type
_entity.pdbx_description
1 polymer ?
#
loop_
_entity_poly.entity_id
_entity_poly.type
_entity_poly.pdbx_seq_one_letter_code
_entity_poly.pdbx_strand_id
1 'polypeptide(L)' 'MVVLEIKPDETKETDDPRVQLTLRDGVYRFQLVVEDQAGNQSKPVELDVVVRNPVRSPFPQ' A
#
# COMPACT_ATOMS: atom_id res chain seq x y z
N MET A 1 -11.87 -4.25 2.18
CA MET A 1 -11.03 -3.16 2.71
C MET A 1 -9.76 -3.80 3.24
N VAL A 2 -8.62 -3.55 2.60
CA VAL A 2 -7.32 -4.02 3.08
C VAL A 2 -6.75 -2.90 3.93
N VAL A 3 -6.60 -3.15 5.23
CA VAL A 3 -5.94 -2.21 6.14
C VAL A 3 -4.46 -2.58 6.12
N LEU A 4 -3.62 -1.67 5.61
CA LEU A 4 -2.17 -1.82 5.71
C LEU A 4 -1.74 -1.25 7.06
N GLU A 5 -1.29 -2.11 7.96
CA GLU A 5 -0.63 -1.70 9.19
C GLU A 5 0.88 -1.63 8.91
N ILE A 6 1.41 -0.41 8.81
CA ILE A 6 2.86 -0.16 8.73
C ILE A 6 3.31 0.16 10.15
N LYS A 7 4.17 -0.68 10.73
CA LYS A 7 4.84 -0.40 12.01
C LYS A 7 6.23 0.18 11.72
N PRO A 8 6.40 1.51 11.72
CA PRO A 8 7.74 2.08 11.72
C PRO A 8 8.44 1.76 13.06
N ASP A 9 9.70 1.38 13.00
CA ASP A 9 10.57 1.35 14.19
C ASP A 9 10.83 2.81 14.62
N GLU A 10 10.39 3.18 15.82
CA GLU A 10 10.34 4.57 16.31
C GLU A 10 11.68 5.29 16.41
N THR A 11 12.79 4.59 16.22
CA THR A 11 14.14 5.13 16.35
C THR A 11 14.88 5.27 15.02
N LYS A 12 14.21 5.00 13.88
CA LYS A 12 14.76 5.26 12.55
C LYS A 12 13.73 5.92 11.65
N GLU A 13 14.05 7.11 11.15
CA GLU A 13 13.57 7.56 9.85
C GLU A 13 13.89 6.44 8.86
N THR A 14 12.88 5.63 8.54
CA THR A 14 12.97 4.70 7.43
C THR A 14 12.50 5.54 6.26
N ASP A 15 13.44 6.11 5.48
CA ASP A 15 13.14 6.99 4.35
C ASP A 15 12.10 6.40 3.37
N ASP A 16 11.93 5.07 3.34
CA ASP A 16 10.98 4.37 2.47
C ASP A 16 10.36 3.11 3.13
N PRO A 17 9.29 3.21 3.94
CA PRO A 17 8.54 2.04 4.36
C PRO A 17 7.87 1.39 3.14
N ARG A 18 8.20 0.11 2.87
CA ARG A 18 7.65 -0.65 1.73
C ARG A 18 6.76 -1.79 2.21
N VAL A 19 5.56 -1.87 1.65
CA VAL A 19 4.68 -3.04 1.78
C VAL A 19 4.51 -3.66 0.40
N GLN A 20 4.77 -4.97 0.30
CA GLN A 20 4.54 -5.75 -0.91
C GLN A 20 3.30 -6.62 -0.73
N LEU A 21 2.36 -6.49 -1.65
CA LEU A 21 1.13 -7.28 -1.70
C LEU A 21 1.02 -7.96 -3.05
N THR A 22 0.67 -9.25 -3.05
CA THR A 22 0.31 -9.97 -4.27
C THR A 22 -1.19 -9.90 -4.46
N LEU A 23 -1.63 -9.06 -5.39
CA LEU A 23 -3.04 -8.80 -5.68
C LEU A 23 -3.40 -9.30 -7.08
N ARG A 24 -4.66 -9.67 -7.26
CA ARG A 24 -5.21 -10.03 -8.58
C ARG A 24 -5.53 -8.77 -9.36
N ASP A 25 -5.92 -8.94 -10.62
CA ASP A 25 -6.46 -7.84 -11.42
C ASP A 25 -7.66 -7.20 -10.72
N GLY A 26 -7.64 -5.86 -10.63
CA GLY A 26 -8.69 -5.13 -9.96
C GLY A 26 -8.33 -3.69 -9.62
N VAL A 27 -9.34 -2.96 -9.16
CA VAL A 27 -9.19 -1.62 -8.58
C VAL A 27 -9.22 -1.77 -7.06
N TYR A 28 -8.19 -1.25 -6.40
CA TYR A 28 -8.02 -1.33 -4.95
C TYR A 28 -7.96 0.08 -4.36
N ARG A 29 -8.74 0.32 -3.32
CA ARG A 29 -8.66 1.53 -2.50
C ARG A 29 -7.98 1.19 -1.19
N PHE A 30 -6.89 1.89 -0.90
CA PHE A 30 -6.12 1.79 0.32
C PHE A 30 -6.33 3.03 1.17
N GLN A 31 -6.31 2.84 2.49
CA GLN A 31 -6.35 3.90 3.48
C GLN A 31 -5.15 3.73 4.41
N LEU A 32 -4.34 4.78 4.53
CA LEU A 32 -3.20 4.83 5.44
C LEU A 32 -3.55 5.70 6.66
N VAL A 33 -3.30 5.14 7.84
CA VAL A 33 -3.35 5.83 9.14
C VAL A 33 -2.08 5.46 9.88
N VAL A 34 -1.38 6.46 10.42
CA VAL A 34 -0.21 6.27 11.29
C VAL A 34 -0.67 6.44 12.73
N GLU A 35 -0.31 5.49 13.59
CA GLU A 35 -0.53 5.55 15.04
C GLU A 35 0.84 5.54 15.75
N ASP A 36 1.04 6.44 16.70
CA ASP A 36 2.23 6.43 17.57
C ASP A 36 2.04 5.52 18.80
N GLN A 37 3.08 5.26 19.60
CA GLN A 37 2.97 4.44 20.81
C GLN A 37 2.01 4.99 21.87
N ALA A 38 1.70 6.28 21.85
CA ALA A 38 0.74 6.90 22.75
C ALA A 38 -0.70 6.76 22.24
N GLY A 39 -0.90 6.18 21.05
CA GLY A 39 -2.19 5.98 20.41
C GLY A 39 -2.69 7.20 19.64
N ASN A 40 -1.87 8.22 19.39
CA ASN A 40 -2.28 9.35 18.55
C ASN A 40 -2.30 8.92 17.09
N GLN A 41 -3.35 9.29 16.36
CA GLN A 41 -3.54 8.92 14.96
C GLN A 41 -3.44 10.12 14.01
N SER A 42 -2.84 9.88 12.85
CA SER A 42 -2.86 10.83 11.74
C SER A 42 -4.24 10.95 11.09
N LYS A 43 -4.50 12.03 10.34
CA LYS A 43 -5.63 12.06 9.40
C LYS A 43 -5.46 10.97 8.33
N PRO A 44 -6.54 10.29 7.92
CA PRO A 44 -6.45 9.28 6.86
C PRO A 44 -5.97 9.85 5.52
N VAL A 45 -5.15 9.08 4.83
CA VAL A 45 -4.78 9.31 3.43
C VAL A 45 -5.32 8.17 2.59
N GLU A 46 -6.00 8.49 1.49
CA GLU A 46 -6.59 7.50 0.58
C GLU A 46 -5.80 7.40 -0.72
N LEU A 47 -5.65 6.18 -1.24
CA LEU A 47 -4.94 5.89 -2.48
C LEU A 47 -5.70 4.84 -3.30
N ASP A 48 -6.01 5.16 -4.55
CA ASP A 48 -6.55 4.22 -5.52
C ASP A 48 -5.42 3.63 -6.38
N VAL A 49 -5.33 2.30 -6.40
CA VAL A 49 -4.32 1.54 -7.15
C VAL A 49 -5.03 0.58 -8.09
N VAL A 50 -4.69 0.66 -9.37
CA VAL A 50 -5.20 -0.27 -10.38
C VAL A 50 -4.13 -1.31 -10.65
N VAL A 51 -4.41 -2.56 -10.31
CA VAL A 51 -3.55 -3.70 -10.64
C VAL A 51 -4.03 -4.26 -11.97
N ARG A 52 -3.13 -4.25 -12.96
CA ARG A 52 -3.33 -4.89 -14.27
C ARG A 52 -2.18 -5.85 -14.54
N ASN A 53 -2.51 -7.09 -14.80
CA ASN A 53 -1.67 -8.10 -15.37
C ASN A 53 -1.83 -8.02 -16.90
N PRO A 54 -0.92 -7.38 -17.64
CA PRO A 54 -1.00 -7.38 -19.08
C PRO A 54 -0.88 -8.84 -19.55
N VAL A 55 -1.92 -9.35 -20.20
CA VAL A 55 -1.79 -10.56 -21.00
C VAL A 55 -0.72 -10.24 -22.04
N ARG A 56 0.43 -10.91 -21.98
CA ARG A 56 1.43 -10.80 -23.05
C ARG A 56 0.72 -11.20 -24.34
N SER A 57 0.55 -10.25 -25.26
CA SER A 57 -0.04 -10.53 -26.56
C SER A 57 0.80 -11.63 -27.23
N PRO A 58 0.21 -12.76 -27.67
CA PRO A 58 0.97 -13.87 -28.23
C PRO A 58 1.42 -13.65 -29.69
N PHE A 59 1.31 -12.44 -30.26
CA PHE A 59 1.65 -12.20 -31.66
C PHE A 59 2.90 -11.30 -31.81
N PRO A 60 4.00 -11.81 -32.39
CA PRO A 60 5.09 -10.96 -32.90
C PRO A 60 4.66 -10.24 -34.19
N GLN A 61 5.18 -9.02 -34.40
CA GLN A 61 5.01 -8.23 -35.61
C GLN A 61 5.79 -8.80 -36.80
#